data_AF-A0A4R3LAE4-F1
#
_entry.id   AF-A0A4R3LAE4-F1
#
_cell.length_a   1.000
_cell.length_b   1.000
_cell.length_c   1.000
_cell.angle_alpha   90.00
_cell.angle_beta   90.00
_cell.angle_gamma   90.00
#
_symmetry.space_group_name_H-M   'P 1'
#
loop_
_entity.id
_entity.type
_entity.pdbx_description
1 polymer ?
#
loop_
_entity_poly.entity_id
_entity_poly.type
_entity_poly.pdbx_seq_one_letter_code
_entity_poly.pdbx_strand_id
1 'polypeptide(L)' 'MLSEGIEEQSFSFLLSQLAFSPLFILKVIACAGFLYIFRNDKGCLTIIGRVYSIIFLLIYLISLYWYWRYTGI' A
#
# COMPACT_ATOMS: atom_id res chain seq x y z
N MET A 1 19.74 1.78 -21.81
CA MET A 1 19.02 0.52 -22.06
C MET A 1 19.36 -0.61 -21.05
N LEU A 2 20.53 -0.66 -20.38
CA LEU A 2 20.82 -1.66 -19.33
C LEU A 2 20.56 -1.21 -17.88
N SER A 3 20.28 0.08 -17.65
CA SER A 3 20.07 0.62 -16.29
C SER A 3 18.64 0.40 -15.77
N GLU A 4 17.66 0.38 -16.66
CA GLU A 4 16.23 0.37 -16.32
C GLU A 4 15.80 -0.98 -15.71
N GLY A 5 16.37 -2.09 -16.19
CA GLY A 5 16.04 -3.43 -15.69
C GLY A 5 16.56 -3.75 -14.28
N ILE A 6 17.65 -3.11 -13.83
CA ILE A 6 18.20 -3.31 -12.48
C ILE A 6 17.39 -2.53 -11.44
N GLU A 7 16.90 -1.34 -11.82
CA GLU A 7 16.03 -0.53 -10.97
C GLU A 7 14.67 -1.17 -10.78
N GLU A 8 14.00 -1.65 -11.84
CA GLU A 8 12.70 -2.32 -11.71
C GLU A 8 12.78 -3.61 -10.88
N GLN A 9 13.86 -4.37 -11.01
CA GLN A 9 14.08 -5.60 -10.23
C GLN A 9 14.36 -5.30 -8.75
N SER A 10 15.13 -4.24 -8.46
CA SER A 10 15.33 -3.75 -7.08
C SER A 10 14.05 -3.19 -6.48
N PHE A 11 13.26 -2.45 -7.27
CA PHE A 11 11.99 -1.85 -6.83
C PHE A 11 10.94 -2.93 -6.52
N SER A 12 10.86 -3.97 -7.35
CA SER A 12 10.00 -5.12 -7.14
C SER A 12 10.37 -5.91 -5.89
N PHE A 13 11.67 -6.10 -5.63
CA PHE A 13 12.18 -6.75 -4.42
C PHE A 13 11.90 -5.94 -3.16
N LEU A 14 12.09 -4.61 -3.21
CA LEU A 14 11.79 -3.69 -2.12
C LEU A 14 10.29 -3.65 -1.81
N LEU A 15 9.42 -3.64 -2.83
CA LEU A 15 7.97 -3.74 -2.67
C LEU A 15 7.54 -5.06 -2.02
N SER A 16 8.17 -6.17 -2.40
CA SER A 16 7.90 -7.48 -1.81
C SER A 16 8.29 -7.54 -0.33
N GLN A 17 9.43 -6.96 0.06
CA GLN A 17 9.78 -6.79 1.47
C GLN A 17 8.84 -5.82 2.21
N LEU A 18 8.36 -4.78 1.53
CA LEU A 18 7.40 -3.83 2.09
C LEU A 18 6.07 -4.51 2.43
N ALA A 19 5.59 -5.43 1.59
CA ALA A 19 4.36 -6.18 1.83
C ALA A 19 4.41 -7.01 3.12
N PHE A 20 5.59 -7.53 3.49
CA PHE A 20 5.81 -8.27 4.73
C PHE A 20 6.25 -7.40 5.91
N SER A 21 6.52 -6.11 5.67
CA SER A 21 7.00 -5.22 6.71
C SER A 21 5.86 -4.93 7.70
N PRO A 22 6.07 -5.14 9.01
CA PRO A 22 5.03 -4.92 10.03
C PRO A 22 4.53 -3.47 10.02
N LEU A 23 5.38 -2.52 9.62
CA LEU A 23 5.04 -1.11 9.44
C LEU A 23 3.98 -0.88 8.36
N PHE A 24 4.00 -1.67 7.30
CA PHE A 24 3.06 -1.54 6.17
C PHE A 24 1.68 -2.04 6.57
N ILE A 25 1.62 -3.18 7.26
CA ILE A 25 0.40 -3.75 7.83
C ILE A 25 -0.19 -2.81 8.88
N LEU A 26 0.64 -2.26 9.78
CA LEU A 26 0.21 -1.25 10.77
C LEU A 26 -0.37 -0.01 10.10
N LYS A 27 0.23 0.47 9.00
CA LYS A 27 -0.30 1.61 8.23
C LYS A 27 -1.66 1.31 7.61
N VAL A 28 -1.86 0.10 7.07
CA VAL A 28 -3.15 -0.31 6.50
C VAL A 28 -4.22 -0.38 7.59
N ILE A 29 -3.90 -0.96 8.75
CA ILE A 29 -4.82 -1.01 9.91
C ILE A 29 -5.13 0.41 10.42
N ALA A 30 -4.12 1.28 10.52
CA ALA A 30 -4.30 2.66 10.93
C ALA A 30 -5.16 3.46 9.94
N CYS A 31 -4.96 3.28 8.62
CA CYS A 31 -5.81 3.87 7.59
C CYS A 31 -7.25 3.36 7.69
N ALA A 32 -7.46 2.05 7.84
CA ALA A 32 -8.78 1.47 8.00
C ALA A 32 -9.49 1.98 9.27
N GLY A 33 -8.77 2.06 10.39
CA GLY A 33 -9.25 2.62 11.65
C GLY A 33 -9.59 4.11 11.53
N PHE A 34 -8.75 4.89 10.85
CA PHE A 34 -9.01 6.30 10.56
C PHE A 34 -10.27 6.47 9.72
N LEU A 35 -10.44 5.65 8.67
CA LEU A 35 -11.62 5.67 7.82
C LEU A 35 -12.90 5.29 8.58
N TYR A 36 -12.81 4.37 9.55
CA TYR A 36 -13.94 3.94 10.38
C TYR A 36 -14.33 5.00 11.41
N ILE A 37 -13.36 5.55 12.16
CA ILE A 37 -13.59 6.57 13.21
C ILE A 37 -14.09 7.87 12.58
N PHE A 38 -13.43 8.33 11.52
CA PHE A 38 -13.80 9.57 10.83
C PHE A 38 -14.87 9.38 9.75
N ARG A 39 -15.51 8.21 9.66
CA ARG A 39 -16.55 7.91 8.64
C ARG A 39 -17.70 8.92 8.63
N ASN A 40 -18.05 9.42 9.81
CA ASN A 40 -19.19 10.32 10.00
C ASN A 40 -18.77 11.80 10.03
N ASP A 41 -17.47 12.07 9.95
CA ASP A 41 -16.90 13.39 10.04
C ASP A 41 -16.77 14.01 8.65
N LYS A 42 -17.34 15.20 8.45
CA LYS A 42 -17.36 15.91 7.15
C LYS A 42 -16.20 16.90 6.99
N GLY A 43 -15.24 16.87 7.91
CA GLY A 43 -14.08 17.77 7.88
C GLY A 43 -13.22 17.59 6.62
N CYS A 44 -12.66 18.69 6.11
CA CYS A 44 -11.78 18.68 4.93
C CYS A 44 -10.56 17.75 5.13
N LEU A 45 -9.99 17.70 6.34
CA LEU A 45 -8.89 16.81 6.69
C LEU A 45 -9.27 15.32 6.58
N THR A 46 -10.52 14.97 6.89
CA THR A 46 -11.03 13.61 6.74
C THR A 46 -11.09 13.19 5.28
N ILE A 47 -11.44 14.10 4.37
CA ILE A 47 -11.49 13.82 2.93
C ILE A 47 -10.08 13.52 2.40
N ILE A 48 -9.09 14.32 2.77
CA ILE A 48 -7.68 14.09 2.41
C ILE A 48 -7.18 12.75 2.95
N GLY A 49 -7.45 12.45 4.22
CA GLY A 49 -7.09 11.17 4.84
C GLY A 49 -7.80 9.97 4.21
N ARG A 50 -9.04 10.16 3.74
CA ARG A 50 -9.82 9.14 3.04
C ARG A 50 -9.24 8.84 1.66
N VAL A 51 -8.90 9.88 0.89
CA VAL A 51 -8.23 9.71 -0.42
C VAL A 51 -6.86 9.05 -0.24
N TYR A 52 -6.08 9.49 0.74
CA TYR A 52 -4.78 8.89 1.07
C TYR A 52 -4.91 7.41 1.43
N SER A 53 -5.91 7.06 2.26
CA SER A 53 -6.18 5.66 2.63
C SER A 53 -6.56 4.80 1.42
N ILE A 54 -7.38 5.32 0.50
CA ILE A 54 -7.78 4.60 -0.71
C ILE A 54 -6.55 4.34 -1.60
N ILE A 55 -5.70 5.36 -1.80
CA ILE A 55 -4.46 5.22 -2.58
C ILE A 55 -3.54 4.18 -1.93
N PHE A 56 -3.37 4.21 -0.61
CA PHE A 56 -2.55 3.24 0.12
C PHE A 56 -3.10 1.82 0.02
N LEU A 57 -4.43 1.66 0.07
CA LEU A 57 -5.11 0.38 -0.14
C LEU A 57 -4.87 -0.17 -1.54
N LEU A 58 -4.92 0.68 -2.57
CA LEU A 58 -4.62 0.28 -3.95
C LEU A 58 -3.16 -0.18 -4.10
N ILE A 59 -2.20 0.55 -3.52
CA ILE A 59 -0.78 0.16 -3.52
C ILE A 59 -0.56 -1.17 -2.80
N TYR A 60 -1.25 -1.40 -1.67
CA TYR A 60 -1.24 -2.67 -0.98
C TYR A 60 -1.80 -3.81 -1.83
N LEU A 61 -2.94 -3.59 -2.52
CA LEU A 61 -3.54 -4.55 -3.44
C LEU A 61 -2.61 -4.89 -4.61
N ILE A 62 -1.94 -3.90 -5.20
CA ILE A 62 -0.96 -4.11 -6.27
C ILE A 62 0.23 -4.93 -5.75
N SER A 63 0.74 -4.61 -4.56
CA SER A 63 1.83 -5.36 -3.93
C SER A 63 1.43 -6.80 -3.61
N LEU A 64 0.21 -7.00 -3.11
CA LEU A 64 -0.36 -8.32 -2.84
C LEU A 64 -0.56 -9.13 -4.13
N TYR A 65 -1.05 -8.49 -5.20
CA TYR A 65 -1.22 -9.12 -6.51
C TYR A 65 0.13 -9.58 -7.08
N TRP A 66 1.16 -8.71 -6.99
CA TRP A 66 2.52 -9.07 -7.38
C TRP A 66 3.09 -10.20 -6.52
N TYR A 67 2.90 -10.16 -5.20
CA TYR A 67 3.32 -11.23 -4.30
C TYR A 67 2.66 -12.57 -4.65
N TRP A 68 1.35 -12.57 -4.90
CA TRP A 68 0.61 -13.75 -5.35
C TRP A 68 1.16 -14.27 -6.69
N ARG A 69 1.34 -13.37 -7.66
CA ARG A 69 1.88 -13.69 -8.99
C ARG A 69 3.28 -14.28 -8.93
N TYR A 70 4.15 -13.76 -8.06
CA TYR A 70 5.52 -14.27 -7.86
C TYR A 70 5.57 -15.56 -7.03
N THR A 71 4.65 -15.75 -6.08
CA THR A 71 4.61 -16.93 -5.20
C THR A 71 4.05 -18.16 -5.92
N GLY A 72 3.35 -18.00 -7.05
CA GLY A 72 3.10 -19.10 -7.99
C GLY A 72 2.31 -20.27 -7.40
N ILE A 73 1.24 -19.97 -6.65
CA ILE A 73 0.19 -20.94 -6.29
C ILE A 73 -0.94 -20.84 -7.31
#